data_AF-A0A1Y3G4S7-F1
#
_entry.id   AF-A0A1Y3G4S7-F1
#
_cell.length_a   1.000
_cell.length_b   1.000
_cell.length_c   1.000
_cell.angle_alpha   90.00
_cell.angle_beta   90.00
_cell.angle_gamma   90.00
#
_symmetry.space_group_name_H-M   'P 1'
#
loop_
_entity.id
_entity.type
_entity.pdbx_description
1 polymer ?
#
loop_
_entity_poly.entity_id
_entity_poly.type
_entity_poly.pdbx_seq_one_letter_code
_entity_poly.pdbx_strand_id
1 'polypeptide(L)'
;MMKMSEKLIDCTKFCGIMNRAIRISGGAAGFARQHNISVQAVRDTQNLRGFSPEVVAALGLAMVLRYPLASDATKLATPQDVQEKLNNFIREQETQRKAAQVFGIHESHLSNIQNGLRGFNPVLSILGFGLPVRRFRLKKVEANG
;
A
#
# COMPACT_ATOMS: atom_id res chain seq x y z
N MET A 1 -24.79 6.36 0.49
CA MET A 1 -23.90 5.23 0.85
C MET A 1 -22.81 5.77 1.78
N MET A 2 -22.86 5.48 3.09
CA MET A 2 -21.82 5.94 4.02
C MET A 2 -20.49 5.27 3.66
N LYS A 3 -19.49 6.05 3.23
CA LYS A 3 -18.10 5.59 3.16
C LYS A 3 -17.67 5.29 4.60
N MET A 4 -17.75 4.03 5.03
CA MET A 4 -17.05 3.58 6.23
C MET A 4 -15.57 3.90 6.01
N SER A 5 -15.04 4.88 6.74
CA SER A 5 -13.64 5.25 6.64
C SER A 5 -12.80 4.02 6.95
N GLU A 6 -12.07 3.53 5.95
CA GLU A 6 -11.17 2.40 6.13
C GLU A 6 -10.15 2.77 7.21
N LYS A 7 -10.16 2.02 8.32
CA LYS A 7 -9.21 2.25 9.41
C LYS A 7 -7.86 1.69 9.03
N LEU A 8 -6.98 2.57 8.57
CA LEU A 8 -5.61 2.25 8.22
C LEU A 8 -4.73 2.19 9.47
N ILE A 9 -3.82 1.23 9.46
CA ILE A 9 -2.82 0.96 10.50
C ILE A 9 -1.45 1.28 9.90
N ASP A 10 -0.64 2.06 10.60
CA ASP A 10 0.74 2.34 10.22
C ASP A 10 1.70 1.21 10.65
N CYS A 11 2.96 1.30 10.24
CA CYS A 11 3.98 0.30 10.58
C CYS A 11 4.22 0.20 12.09
N THR A 12 4.15 1.30 12.83
CA THR A 12 4.38 1.31 14.29
C THR A 12 3.31 0.49 15.00
N LYS A 13 2.04 0.72 14.67
CA LYS A 13 0.91 0.01 15.24
C LYS A 13 0.87 -1.44 14.77
N PHE A 14 1.25 -1.73 13.52
CA PHE A 14 1.46 -3.09 13.03
C PHE A 14 2.47 -3.85 13.89
N CYS A 15 3.65 -3.26 14.18
CA CYS A 15 4.65 -3.88 15.05
C CYS A 15 4.10 -4.16 16.46
N GLY A 16 3.29 -3.24 17.01
CA GLY A 16 2.62 -3.45 18.30
C GLY A 16 1.68 -4.65 18.30
N ILE A 17 0.89 -4.82 17.24
CA ILE A 17 -0.01 -5.98 17.05
C ILE A 17 0.81 -7.27 16.92
N MET A 18 1.83 -7.26 16.08
CA MET A 18 2.67 -8.42 15.81
C MET A 18 3.42 -8.88 17.06
N ASN A 19 4.07 -7.97 17.80
CA ASN A 19 4.80 -8.31 19.01
C ASN A 19 3.88 -8.87 20.11
N ARG A 20 2.64 -8.37 20.20
CA ARG A 20 1.62 -8.92 21.10
C ARG A 20 1.24 -10.34 20.69
N ALA A 21 0.95 -10.58 19.41
CA ALA A 21 0.59 -11.91 18.91
C ALA A 21 1.73 -12.92 19.15
N ILE A 22 2.96 -12.55 18.81
CA ILE A 22 4.16 -13.37 19.06
C ILE A 22 4.29 -13.73 20.55
N ARG A 23 4.06 -12.77 21.45
CA ARG A 23 4.13 -13.02 22.90
C ARG A 23 3.07 -14.02 23.35
N ILE A 24 1.83 -13.86 22.88
CA ILE A 24 0.72 -14.78 23.21
C ILE A 24 1.01 -16.20 22.71
N SER A 25 1.62 -16.34 21.55
CA SER A 25 2.00 -17.64 20.97
C SER A 25 3.23 -18.29 21.61
N GLY A 26 3.85 -17.70 22.64
CA GLY A 26 5.06 -18.23 23.26
C GLY A 26 6.34 -17.97 22.47
N GLY A 27 6.36 -16.95 21.62
CA GLY A 27 7.49 -16.53 20.80
C GLY A 27 7.32 -16.77 19.31
N ALA A 28 8.30 -16.34 18.50
CA ALA A 28 8.21 -16.35 17.04
C ALA A 28 8.02 -17.76 16.47
N ALA A 29 8.67 -18.77 17.06
CA ALA A 29 8.51 -20.16 16.65
C ALA A 29 7.11 -20.72 16.95
N GLY A 30 6.52 -20.33 18.09
CA GLY A 30 5.17 -20.73 18.44
C GLY A 30 4.13 -20.10 17.52
N PHE A 31 4.26 -18.79 17.23
CA PHE A 31 3.41 -18.10 16.26
C PHE A 31 3.51 -18.74 14.87
N ALA A 32 4.73 -19.00 14.41
CA ALA A 32 4.99 -19.64 13.12
C ALA A 32 4.30 -21.01 13.01
N ARG A 33 4.40 -21.85 14.06
CA ARG A 33 3.73 -23.16 14.12
C ARG A 33 2.20 -23.04 14.10
N GLN A 34 1.64 -22.12 14.87
CA GLN A 34 0.18 -21.91 14.94
C GLN A 34 -0.43 -21.54 13.58
N HIS A 35 0.32 -20.84 12.74
CA HIS A 35 -0.16 -20.36 11.45
C HIS A 35 0.44 -21.11 10.25
N ASN A 36 1.26 -22.14 10.47
CA ASN A 36 1.98 -22.89 9.43
C ASN A 36 2.83 -21.99 8.51
N ILE A 37 3.63 -21.09 9.11
CA ILE A 37 4.50 -20.12 8.41
C ILE A 37 5.96 -20.40 8.76
N SER A 38 6.90 -20.01 7.89
CA SER A 38 8.32 -20.03 8.22
C SER A 38 8.66 -19.12 9.41
N VAL A 39 9.41 -19.65 10.38
CA VAL A 39 9.95 -18.87 11.51
C VAL A 39 10.79 -17.69 11.02
N GLN A 40 11.51 -17.87 9.90
CA GLN A 40 12.35 -16.82 9.33
C GLN A 40 11.49 -15.68 8.78
N ALA A 41 10.37 -15.98 8.12
CA ALA A 41 9.42 -14.96 7.64
C ALA A 41 8.84 -14.12 8.79
N VAL A 42 8.55 -14.76 9.93
CA VAL A 42 8.13 -14.06 11.16
C VAL A 42 9.24 -13.14 11.67
N ARG A 43 10.49 -13.62 11.75
CA ARG A 43 11.63 -12.82 12.22
C ARG A 43 11.95 -11.64 11.29
N ASP A 44 11.94 -11.86 9.98
CA ASP A 44 12.22 -10.79 9.00
C ASP A 44 11.13 -9.72 9.03
N THR A 45 9.86 -10.12 9.20
CA THR A 45 8.74 -9.19 9.38
C THR A 45 8.83 -8.43 10.70
N GLN A 46 9.21 -9.11 11.79
CA GLN A 46 9.39 -8.49 13.11
C GLN A 46 10.52 -7.44 13.10
N ASN A 47 11.61 -7.75 12.40
CA ASN A 47 12.79 -6.89 12.26
C ASN A 47 12.67 -5.86 11.12
N LEU A 48 11.49 -5.73 10.51
CA LEU A 48 11.22 -4.79 9.42
C LEU A 48 12.15 -4.93 8.20
N ARG A 49 12.71 -6.13 7.99
CA ARG A 49 13.52 -6.44 6.79
C ARG A 49 12.64 -6.59 5.55
N GLY A 50 11.40 -7.03 5.75
CA GLY A 50 10.37 -7.14 4.72
C GLY A 50 9.06 -7.56 5.35
N PHE A 51 7.93 -7.27 4.71
CA PHE A 51 6.61 -7.67 5.22
C PHE A 51 6.16 -8.94 4.51
N SER A 52 6.23 -10.09 5.18
CA SER A 52 5.69 -11.34 4.63
C SER A 52 4.17 -11.25 4.49
N PRO A 53 3.59 -11.51 3.30
CA PRO A 53 2.14 -11.54 3.11
C PRO A 53 1.44 -12.56 4.02
N GLU A 54 2.09 -13.69 4.29
CA GLU A 54 1.57 -14.77 5.14
C GLU A 54 1.47 -14.31 6.60
N VAL A 55 2.50 -13.63 7.09
CA VAL A 55 2.52 -13.08 8.46
C VAL A 55 1.46 -11.99 8.61
N VAL A 56 1.33 -11.11 7.62
CA VAL A 56 0.30 -10.06 7.61
C VAL A 56 -1.10 -10.68 7.60
N ALA A 57 -1.32 -11.73 6.81
CA ALA A 57 -2.59 -12.44 6.74
C ALA A 57 -2.92 -13.20 8.05
N ALA A 58 -1.93 -13.81 8.69
CA ALA A 58 -2.09 -14.48 9.99
C ALA A 58 -2.53 -13.53 11.10
N LEU A 59 -2.17 -12.25 10.99
CA LEU A 59 -2.64 -11.19 11.90
C LEU A 59 -4.04 -10.65 11.53
N GLY A 60 -4.72 -11.23 10.54
CA GLY A 60 -6.01 -10.76 10.06
C GLY A 60 -5.94 -9.44 9.29
N LEU A 61 -4.75 -9.10 8.75
CA LEU A 61 -4.50 -7.84 8.08
C LEU A 61 -4.26 -8.05 6.58
N ALA A 62 -4.36 -6.96 5.83
CA ALA A 62 -3.91 -6.86 4.45
C ALA A 62 -3.01 -5.63 4.32
N MET A 63 -1.85 -5.79 3.68
CA MET A 63 -0.95 -4.70 3.35
C MET A 63 -1.47 -3.96 2.11
N VAL A 64 -1.48 -2.63 2.15
CA VAL A 64 -1.91 -1.76 1.07
C VAL A 64 -0.94 -0.59 0.92
N LEU A 65 -0.81 -0.09 -0.31
CA LEU A 65 -0.10 1.15 -0.60
C LEU A 65 -1.06 2.33 -0.56
N ARG A 66 -0.59 3.44 0.00
CA ARG A 66 -1.32 4.71 0.03
C ARG A 66 -0.39 5.85 -0.35
N TYR A 67 -0.94 6.87 -0.98
CA TYR A 67 -0.20 8.03 -1.47
C TYR A 67 -0.63 9.26 -0.66
N PRO A 68 0.23 9.83 0.18
CA PRO A 68 -0.10 11.04 0.92
C PRO A 68 -0.33 12.20 -0.03
N LEU A 69 -1.30 13.07 0.25
CA LEU A 69 -1.43 14.32 -0.49
C LEU A 69 -0.27 15.25 -0.14
N ALA A 70 0.29 15.93 -1.13
CA ALA A 70 1.37 16.90 -0.91
C ALA A 70 0.93 18.09 -0.04
N SER A 71 -0.36 18.45 -0.12
CA SER A 71 -0.96 19.51 0.70
C SER A 71 -1.29 19.10 2.13
N ASP A 72 -1.46 17.79 2.37
CA ASP A 72 -1.81 17.24 3.68
C ASP A 72 -1.43 15.75 3.74
N ALA A 73 -0.29 15.47 4.36
CA ALA A 73 0.27 14.12 4.44
C ALA A 73 -0.59 13.15 5.28
N THR A 74 -1.59 13.64 6.03
CA THR A 74 -2.52 12.79 6.77
C THR A 74 -3.61 12.20 5.88
N LYS A 75 -3.87 12.82 4.71
CA LYS A 75 -4.81 12.33 3.72
C LYS A 75 -4.13 11.36 2.77
N LEU A 76 -4.62 10.13 2.78
CA LEU A 76 -3.99 8.99 2.12
C LEU A 76 -4.86 8.52 0.95
N ALA A 77 -4.43 8.82 -0.27
CA ALA A 77 -5.07 8.40 -1.50
C ALA A 77 -4.78 6.93 -1.82
N THR A 78 -5.72 6.25 -2.46
CA THR A 78 -5.57 4.90 -3.00
C THR A 78 -4.85 4.92 -4.35
N PRO A 79 -4.31 3.78 -4.82
CA PRO A 79 -3.79 3.68 -6.20
C PRO A 79 -4.84 4.07 -7.25
N GLN A 80 -6.12 3.79 -7.00
CA GLN A 80 -7.23 4.16 -7.88
C GLN A 80 -7.39 5.69 -7.96
N ASP A 81 -7.34 6.38 -6.83
CA ASP A 81 -7.43 7.85 -6.81
C ASP A 81 -6.27 8.50 -7.59
N VAL A 82 -5.05 7.94 -7.48
CA VAL A 82 -3.89 8.40 -8.25
C VAL A 82 -4.09 8.15 -9.74
N GLN A 83 -4.58 6.96 -10.12
CA GLN A 83 -4.86 6.60 -11.50
C GLN A 83 -5.95 7.50 -12.13
N GLU A 84 -7.02 7.79 -11.38
CA GLU A 84 -8.08 8.69 -11.83
C GLU A 84 -7.54 10.11 -12.04
N LYS A 85 -6.71 10.62 -11.11
CA LYS A 85 -6.08 11.93 -11.27
C LYS A 85 -5.12 11.99 -12.46
N LEU A 86 -4.32 10.93 -12.67
CA LEU A 86 -3.45 10.80 -13.84
C LEU A 86 -4.26 10.85 -15.15
N ASN A 87 -5.34 10.07 -15.22
CA ASN A 87 -6.18 10.01 -16.42
C ASN A 87 -6.85 11.36 -16.71
N ASN A 88 -7.33 12.07 -15.68
CA ASN A 88 -7.90 13.40 -15.85
C ASN A 88 -6.86 14.42 -16.32
N PHE A 89 -5.67 14.41 -15.71
CA PHE A 89 -4.56 15.27 -16.13
C PHE A 89 -4.21 15.06 -17.61
N ILE A 90 -4.13 13.80 -18.07
CA ILE A 90 -3.82 13.51 -19.48
C ILE A 90 -4.91 14.05 -20.41
N ARG A 91 -6.19 13.97 -20.02
CA ARG A 91 -7.30 14.56 -20.79
C ARG A 91 -7.20 16.08 -20.86
N GLU A 92 -6.84 16.73 -19.76
CA GLU A 92 -6.64 18.20 -19.70
C GLU A 92 -5.50 18.66 -20.60
N GLN A 93 -4.46 17.84 -20.77
CA GLN A 93 -3.34 18.11 -21.67
C GLN A 93 -3.64 17.76 -23.14
N GLU A 94 -4.86 17.31 -23.46
CA GLU A 94 -5.38 16.88 -24.78
C GLU A 94 -4.70 15.65 -25.40
N THR A 95 -3.40 15.46 -25.19
CA THR A 95 -2.62 14.37 -25.76
C THR A 95 -1.66 13.78 -24.73
N GLN A 96 -1.39 12.48 -24.87
CA GLN A 96 -0.45 11.76 -24.02
C GLN A 96 0.98 12.32 -24.15
N ARG A 97 1.38 12.72 -25.35
CA ARG A 97 2.68 13.36 -25.60
C ARG A 97 2.85 14.66 -24.80
N LYS A 98 1.87 15.58 -24.85
CA LYS A 98 1.91 16.84 -24.08
C LYS A 98 1.99 16.55 -22.58
N ALA A 99 1.17 15.62 -22.08
CA ALA A 99 1.22 15.22 -20.67
C ALA A 99 2.60 14.66 -20.27
N ALA A 100 3.19 13.79 -21.10
CA ALA A 100 4.51 13.21 -20.85
C ALA A 100 5.61 14.28 -20.78
N GLN A 101 5.54 15.31 -21.63
CA GLN A 101 6.45 16.45 -21.59
C GLN A 101 6.34 17.22 -20.26
N VAL A 102 5.12 17.46 -19.76
CA VAL A 102 4.94 18.11 -18.44
C VAL A 102 5.53 17.28 -17.32
N PHE A 103 5.38 15.95 -17.38
CA PHE A 103 6.01 15.02 -16.44
C PHE A 103 7.53 14.88 -16.61
N GLY A 104 8.13 15.40 -17.69
CA GLY A 104 9.54 15.21 -17.98
C GLY A 104 9.92 13.75 -18.28
N ILE A 105 8.99 12.96 -18.83
CA ILE A 105 9.20 11.55 -19.16
C ILE A 105 8.89 11.25 -20.63
N HIS A 106 9.37 10.10 -21.11
CA HIS A 106 9.02 9.63 -22.45
C HIS A 106 7.54 9.19 -22.52
N GLU A 107 6.90 9.37 -23.68
CA GLU A 107 5.49 9.02 -23.92
C GLU A 107 5.21 7.53 -23.63
N SER A 108 6.11 6.63 -24.03
CA SER A 108 6.00 5.20 -23.71
C SER A 108 6.09 4.90 -22.21
N HIS A 109 6.82 5.70 -21.43
CA HIS A 109 6.85 5.55 -19.98
C HIS A 109 5.50 5.92 -19.36
N LEU A 110 4.89 7.01 -19.83
CA LEU A 110 3.56 7.41 -19.38
C LEU A 110 2.51 6.33 -19.72
N SER A 111 2.58 5.77 -20.92
CA SER A 111 1.71 4.64 -21.32
C SER A 111 1.88 3.43 -20.41
N ASN A 112 3.12 3.05 -20.09
CA ASN A 112 3.39 1.94 -19.16
C ASN A 112 2.84 2.19 -17.74
N ILE A 113 2.86 3.44 -17.27
CA ILE A 113 2.27 3.81 -15.97
C ILE A 113 0.74 3.67 -16.03
N GLN A 114 0.08 4.18 -17.08
CA GLN A 114 -1.38 4.07 -17.23
C GLN A 114 -1.86 2.62 -17.32
N ASN A 115 -1.09 1.75 -17.95
CA ASN A 115 -1.40 0.33 -18.09
C ASN A 115 -0.99 -0.51 -16.86
N GLY A 116 -0.52 0.12 -15.78
CA GLY A 116 -0.09 -0.58 -14.56
C GLY A 116 1.19 -1.42 -14.71
N LEU A 117 1.90 -1.29 -15.84
CA LEU A 117 3.18 -1.96 -16.09
C LEU A 117 4.34 -1.28 -15.34
N ARG A 118 4.12 -0.05 -14.84
CA ARG A 118 5.05 0.70 -13.99
C ARG A 118 4.32 1.39 -12.85
N GLY A 119 5.04 1.60 -11.74
CA GLY A 119 4.55 2.38 -10.61
C GLY A 119 4.48 3.89 -10.91
N PHE A 120 3.67 4.61 -10.13
CA PHE A 120 3.38 6.03 -10.34
C PHE A 120 4.51 7.00 -10.03
N ASN A 121 5.63 6.57 -9.42
CA ASN A 121 6.69 7.46 -8.91
C ASN A 121 7.05 8.64 -9.82
N PRO A 122 7.20 8.47 -11.15
CA PRO A 122 7.57 9.59 -12.04
C PRO A 122 6.53 10.70 -12.17
N VAL A 123 5.27 10.44 -11.83
CA VAL A 123 4.15 11.40 -12.02
C VAL A 123 3.61 11.97 -10.71
N LEU A 124 4.02 11.42 -9.55
CA LEU A 124 3.39 11.74 -8.25
C LEU A 124 3.50 13.22 -7.88
N SER A 125 4.67 13.83 -8.02
CA SER A 125 4.93 15.20 -7.57
C SER A 125 4.03 16.21 -8.29
N ILE A 126 3.94 16.10 -9.62
CA ILE A 126 3.10 16.97 -10.46
C ILE A 126 1.61 16.72 -10.19
N LEU A 127 1.22 15.47 -9.92
CA LEU A 127 -0.13 15.14 -9.49
C LEU A 127 -0.43 15.54 -8.03
N GLY A 128 0.51 16.12 -7.30
CA GLY A 128 0.32 16.58 -5.92
C GLY A 128 0.25 15.46 -4.89
N PHE A 129 0.95 14.35 -5.13
CA PHE A 129 1.09 13.23 -4.21
C PHE A 129 2.56 13.07 -3.75
N GLY A 130 2.73 12.60 -2.53
CA GLY A 130 4.02 12.12 -2.03
C GLY A 130 4.28 10.65 -2.39
N LEU A 131 5.46 10.16 -2.02
CA LEU A 131 5.86 8.77 -2.24
C LEU A 131 4.92 7.79 -1.51
N PRO A 132 4.71 6.58 -2.06
CA PRO A 132 3.80 5.61 -1.47
C PRO A 132 4.28 5.18 -0.08
N VAL A 133 3.35 5.17 0.87
CA VAL A 133 3.54 4.61 2.20
C VAL A 133 2.79 3.30 2.34
N ARG A 134 3.40 2.35 3.06
CA ARG A 134 2.75 1.10 3.43
C ARG A 134 1.77 1.36 4.57
N ARG A 135 0.58 0.79 4.45
CA ARG A 135 -0.46 0.76 5.48
C ARG A 135 -1.05 -0.63 5.55
N PHE A 136 -1.73 -0.92 6.65
CA PHE A 136 -2.44 -2.17 6.85
C PHE A 136 -3.90 -1.89 7.13
N ARG A 137 -4.77 -2.77 6.66
CA ARG A 137 -6.20 -2.74 6.94
C ARG A 137 -6.64 -4.09 7.48
N LEU A 138 -7.70 -4.11 8.26
CA LEU A 138 -8.34 -5.37 8.64
C LEU A 138 -8.87 -6.05 7.39
N LYS A 139 -8.57 -7.34 7.23
CA LYS A 139 -9.23 -8.16 6.22
C LYS A 139 -10.66 -8.37 6.70
N LYS A 140 -11.66 -7.96 5.91
CA LYS A 140 -13.04 -8.36 6.19
C LYS A 140 -13.09 -9.88 6.13
N VAL A 141 -13.50 -10.51 7.23
CA VAL A 141 -13.86 -11.93 7.20
C VAL A 141 -15.17 -11.98 6.44
N GLU A 142 -15.16 -12.55 5.24
CA GLU A 142 -16.41 -12.96 4.61
C GLU A 142 -16.99 -14.05 5.51
N ALA A 143 -18.07 -13.72 6.20
CA ALA A 143 -18.88 -14.69 6.90
C ALA A 143 -19.52 -15.56 5.81
N ASN A 144 -18.87 -16.66 5.46
CA ASN A 144 -19.52 -17.73 4.74
C ASN A 144 -20.52 -18.34 5.72
N GLY A 145 -21.79 -17.94 5.56
CA GLY A 145 -22.93 -18.64 6.16
C GLY A 145 -23.16 -19.99 5.49
#